data_AF-B4RG18-F1
#
_entry.id   AF-B4RG18-F1
#
_cell.length_a   1.000
_cell.length_b   1.000
_cell.length_c   1.000
_cell.angle_alpha   90.00
_cell.angle_beta   90.00
_cell.angle_gamma   90.00
#
_symmetry.space_group_name_H-M   'P 1'
#
loop_
_entity.id
_entity.type
_entity.pdbx_description
1 polymer ?
#
loop_
_entity_poly.entity_id
_entity_poly.type
_entity_poly.pdbx_seq_one_letter_code
_entity_poly.pdbx_strand_id
1 'polypeptide(L)'
;MRLVEPALLHVRLLRVTDSHSNRGIRKGAGHVLSRLVSILRPETESLRMKGRQPRPSGRLTLAAFAACAWSLSVIAAAADPCKAVPDRGRAPAWLGPGSTFSGPVRYVGDGDSLCVGVGPTPAQWVEVRLADFYAPELSDRGGPEAKTALARIVQGRRLTCIADHQTYDRIAAYCRIEGRSLGDLMRRAGVREGGRGVR
;
A
#
# COMPACT_ATOMS: atom_id res chain seq x y z
N MET A 1 -7.22 46.33 -35.52
CA MET A 1 -6.40 45.39 -36.30
C MET A 1 -4.94 45.81 -36.19
N ARG A 2 -4.13 45.06 -35.43
CA ARG A 2 -2.66 45.14 -35.49
C ARG A 2 -2.16 43.70 -35.48
N LEU A 3 -1.74 43.24 -36.66
CA LEU A 3 -1.00 42.00 -36.87
C LEU A 3 0.48 42.38 -36.81
N VAL A 4 1.26 41.74 -35.93
CA VAL A 4 2.72 41.71 -36.00
C VAL A 4 3.18 40.31 -35.56
N GLU A 5 4.20 39.81 -36.26
CA GLU A 5 4.64 38.44 -36.54
C GLU A 5 5.06 37.53 -35.35
N PRO A 6 5.13 36.20 -35.58
CA PRO A 6 5.63 35.23 -34.62
C PRO A 6 7.16 35.08 -34.69
N ALA A 7 7.82 35.20 -33.54
CA ALA A 7 9.23 34.87 -33.39
C ALA A 7 9.44 33.34 -33.33
N LEU A 8 10.11 32.79 -34.35
CA LEU A 8 10.75 31.48 -34.30
C LEU A 8 11.90 31.50 -33.28
N LEU A 9 11.99 30.51 -32.39
CA LEU A 9 13.25 30.22 -31.67
C LEU A 9 13.50 28.72 -31.48
N HIS A 10 14.38 28.21 -32.36
CA HIS A 10 15.52 27.32 -32.09
C HIS A 10 15.36 26.13 -31.12
N VAL A 11 15.13 24.94 -31.71
CA VAL A 11 15.36 23.63 -31.07
C VAL A 11 16.86 23.34 -31.04
N ARG A 12 17.44 23.29 -29.84
CA ARG A 12 18.85 22.92 -29.61
C ARG A 12 18.92 21.42 -29.33
N LEU A 13 19.44 20.65 -30.29
CA LEU A 13 19.74 19.23 -30.14
C LEU A 13 21.01 19.06 -29.29
N LEU A 14 20.90 18.50 -28.08
CA LEU A 14 22.07 18.08 -27.29
C LEU A 14 22.29 16.58 -27.49
N ARG A 15 23.41 16.25 -28.14
CA ARG A 15 24.01 14.91 -28.17
C ARG A 15 24.44 14.53 -26.75
N VAL A 16 24.04 13.36 -26.29
CA VAL A 16 24.66 12.69 -25.15
C VAL A 16 25.47 11.53 -25.70
N THR A 17 26.78 11.56 -25.45
CA THR A 17 27.74 10.51 -25.78
C THR A 17 27.85 9.50 -24.64
N ASP A 18 28.07 8.24 -25.01
CA ASP A 18 28.31 7.08 -24.16
C ASP A 18 29.44 7.25 -23.12
N SER A 19 29.31 6.54 -22.00
CA SER A 19 30.46 6.06 -21.22
C SER A 19 30.14 4.74 -20.51
N HIS A 20 30.79 3.69 -21.01
CA HIS A 20 30.97 2.39 -20.36
C HIS A 20 31.70 2.53 -19.02
N SER A 21 31.29 1.78 -17.98
CA SER A 21 32.24 1.17 -17.04
C SER A 21 31.67 -0.03 -16.30
N ASN A 22 32.47 -1.09 -16.28
CA ASN A 22 32.19 -2.45 -15.87
C ASN A 22 32.77 -2.72 -14.47
N ARG A 23 32.00 -3.35 -13.56
CA ARG A 23 32.58 -4.16 -12.46
C ARG A 23 31.51 -5.01 -11.76
N GLY A 24 31.58 -6.32 -11.94
CA GLY A 24 30.78 -7.29 -11.19
C GLY A 24 31.41 -7.67 -9.85
N ILE A 25 30.62 -8.30 -8.96
CA ILE A 25 31.09 -9.21 -7.91
C ILE A 25 30.00 -10.28 -7.66
N ARG A 26 30.44 -11.54 -7.67
CA ARG A 26 29.72 -12.75 -7.22
C ARG A 26 29.75 -12.87 -5.69
N LYS A 27 28.74 -13.55 -5.11
CA LYS A 27 28.74 -14.46 -3.92
C LYS A 27 27.35 -14.35 -3.23
N GLY A 28 26.69 -15.38 -2.75
CA GLY A 28 27.03 -16.79 -2.60
C GLY A 28 25.80 -17.55 -2.08
N ALA A 29 25.79 -18.85 -2.35
CA ALA A 29 24.79 -19.81 -1.87
C ALA A 29 24.90 -20.04 -0.35
N GLY A 30 23.77 -20.31 0.29
CA GLY A 30 23.70 -20.73 1.68
C GLY A 30 22.44 -21.56 1.93
N HIS A 31 22.51 -22.85 1.60
CA HIS A 31 21.64 -23.90 2.13
C HIS A 31 22.03 -24.14 3.59
N VAL A 32 21.08 -24.06 4.53
CA VAL A 32 21.22 -24.74 5.83
C VAL A 32 19.86 -25.33 6.24
N LEU A 33 19.83 -26.66 6.23
CA LEU A 33 18.85 -27.52 6.89
C LEU A 33 18.78 -27.23 8.39
N SER A 34 17.58 -27.24 8.97
CA SER A 34 17.39 -27.54 10.39
C SER A 34 16.06 -28.30 10.54
N ARG A 35 16.11 -29.63 10.60
CA ARG A 35 16.12 -30.48 11.82
C ARG A 35 14.84 -30.42 12.66
N LEU A 36 14.11 -31.55 12.57
CA LEU A 36 13.47 -32.32 13.65
C LEU A 36 13.26 -31.62 14.99
N VAL A 37 11.99 -31.53 15.41
CA VAL A 37 11.59 -31.73 16.80
C VAL A 37 10.35 -32.63 16.80
N SER A 38 10.58 -33.88 17.21
CA SER A 38 9.57 -34.80 17.73
C SER A 38 9.20 -34.42 19.16
N ILE A 39 8.11 -35.03 19.63
CA ILE A 39 7.67 -35.22 21.03
C ILE A 39 6.60 -34.21 21.45
N LEU A 40 5.35 -34.69 21.52
CA LEU A 40 4.62 -34.89 22.78
C LEU A 40 3.32 -35.65 22.48
N ARG A 41 3.26 -36.91 22.96
CA ARG A 41 2.00 -37.64 23.20
C ARG A 41 1.29 -37.00 24.41
N PRO A 42 -0.03 -37.07 24.44
CA PRO A 42 -0.68 -37.59 25.63
C PRO A 42 -1.64 -38.74 25.30
N GLU A 43 -1.46 -39.85 26.02
CA GLU A 43 -2.52 -40.81 26.28
C GLU A 43 -3.49 -40.19 27.29
N THR A 44 -4.80 -40.40 27.10
CA THR A 44 -5.70 -40.90 28.16
C THR A 44 -7.14 -41.08 27.65
N GLU A 45 -7.70 -42.21 28.05
CA GLU A 45 -9.12 -42.45 28.39
C GLU A 45 -10.16 -42.67 27.30
N SER A 46 -10.20 -43.93 26.87
CA SER A 46 -11.36 -44.84 26.98
C SER A 46 -12.62 -44.28 27.70
N LEU A 47 -13.61 -43.86 26.91
CA LEU A 47 -15.01 -43.88 27.30
C LEU A 47 -15.80 -44.82 26.38
N ARG A 48 -16.17 -45.93 26.98
CA ARG A 48 -17.01 -47.01 26.47
C ARG A 48 -18.40 -46.49 26.10
N MET A 49 -18.65 -46.21 24.82
CA MET A 49 -20.00 -46.02 24.27
C MET A 49 -20.43 -47.30 23.56
N LYS A 50 -21.31 -48.07 24.22
CA LYS A 50 -21.99 -49.23 23.64
C LYS A 50 -23.21 -48.74 22.87
N GLY A 51 -23.02 -48.42 21.59
CA GLY A 51 -24.07 -47.92 20.68
C GLY A 51 -24.14 -48.75 19.40
N ARG A 52 -25.13 -49.66 19.38
CA ARG A 52 -25.70 -50.45 18.28
C ARG A 52 -25.25 -50.09 16.83
N GLN A 53 -24.62 -51.05 16.15
CA GLN A 53 -24.35 -50.98 14.69
C GLN A 53 -25.62 -51.18 13.84
N PRO A 54 -25.70 -50.53 12.66
CA PRO A 54 -26.80 -50.63 11.70
C PRO A 54 -26.64 -51.85 10.76
N ARG A 55 -27.76 -52.39 10.27
CA ARG A 55 -27.79 -53.32 9.13
C ARG A 55 -28.46 -52.65 7.92
N PRO A 56 -27.72 -52.29 6.87
CA PRO A 56 -28.30 -52.04 5.56
C PRO A 56 -28.19 -53.29 4.68
N SER A 57 -29.32 -53.95 4.49
CA SER A 57 -29.56 -54.87 3.37
C SER A 57 -29.73 -54.00 2.13
N GLY A 58 -28.73 -53.93 1.26
CA GLY A 58 -28.80 -53.06 0.09
C GLY A 58 -27.59 -53.22 -0.80
N ARG A 59 -27.84 -53.67 -2.03
CA ARG A 59 -26.88 -53.96 -3.08
C ARG A 59 -26.09 -52.70 -3.49
N LEU A 60 -24.81 -52.91 -3.83
CA LEU A 60 -23.87 -52.05 -4.57
C LEU A 60 -24.10 -50.54 -4.49
N THR A 61 -23.29 -49.84 -3.69
CA THR A 61 -23.10 -48.37 -3.81
C THR A 61 -21.73 -48.06 -4.38
N LEU A 62 -21.72 -47.26 -5.45
CA LEU A 62 -20.55 -46.69 -6.12
C LEU A 62 -19.54 -46.12 -5.12
N ALA A 63 -18.25 -46.36 -5.39
CA ALA A 63 -17.14 -45.71 -4.72
C ALA A 63 -17.24 -44.18 -4.88
N ALA A 64 -17.57 -43.49 -3.78
CA ALA A 64 -17.47 -42.04 -3.71
C ALA A 64 -16.05 -41.66 -3.26
N PHE A 65 -15.18 -41.36 -4.23
CA PHE A 65 -13.95 -40.61 -3.97
C PHE A 65 -14.34 -39.19 -3.51
N ALA A 66 -14.34 -38.97 -2.20
CA ALA A 66 -14.51 -37.64 -1.62
C ALA A 66 -13.25 -36.81 -1.89
N ALA A 67 -13.25 -36.06 -2.99
CA ALA A 67 -12.22 -35.09 -3.32
C ALA A 67 -12.21 -33.96 -2.28
N CYS A 68 -11.18 -33.93 -1.43
CA CYS A 68 -10.88 -32.75 -0.62
C CYS A 68 -10.36 -31.64 -1.54
N ALA A 69 -11.26 -30.79 -2.03
CA ALA A 69 -10.90 -29.56 -2.72
C ALA A 69 -10.52 -28.49 -1.69
N TRP A 70 -9.22 -28.37 -1.40
CA TRP A 70 -8.67 -27.29 -0.61
C TRP A 70 -8.65 -26.03 -1.48
N SER A 71 -9.68 -25.19 -1.33
CA SER A 71 -9.79 -23.91 -2.02
C SER A 71 -8.72 -22.94 -1.51
N LEU A 72 -7.59 -22.85 -2.20
CA LEU A 72 -6.59 -21.80 -2.00
C LEU A 72 -7.17 -20.48 -2.54
N SER A 73 -7.83 -19.70 -1.69
CA SER A 73 -8.16 -18.31 -2.00
C SER A 73 -6.87 -17.50 -2.07
N VAL A 74 -6.38 -17.25 -3.27
CA VAL A 74 -5.31 -16.26 -3.52
C VAL A 74 -5.89 -14.89 -3.22
N ILE A 75 -5.62 -14.36 -2.02
CA ILE A 75 -5.89 -12.96 -1.71
C ILE A 75 -4.83 -12.17 -2.44
N ALA A 76 -5.19 -11.52 -3.55
CA ALA A 76 -4.33 -10.54 -4.18
C ALA A 76 -4.00 -9.47 -3.14
N ALA A 77 -2.72 -9.27 -2.86
CA ALA A 77 -2.26 -8.12 -2.10
C ALA A 77 -2.65 -6.88 -2.92
N ALA A 78 -3.76 -6.25 -2.55
CA ALA A 78 -4.24 -5.07 -3.25
C ALA A 78 -3.21 -3.96 -3.07
N ALA A 79 -2.58 -3.56 -4.18
CA ALA A 79 -1.90 -2.29 -4.27
C ALA A 79 -2.86 -1.15 -3.87
N ASP A 80 -2.31 0.02 -3.55
CA ASP A 80 -3.15 1.18 -3.29
C ASP A 80 -4.07 1.45 -4.51
N PRO A 81 -5.31 1.92 -4.28
CA PRO A 81 -6.27 2.15 -5.35
C PRO A 81 -6.08 3.51 -6.02
N CYS A 82 -5.05 4.29 -5.69
CA CYS A 82 -4.86 5.62 -6.26
C CYS A 82 -4.20 5.53 -7.64
N LYS A 83 -4.76 6.25 -8.62
CA LYS A 83 -4.27 6.22 -10.01
C LYS A 83 -4.25 7.59 -10.69
N ALA A 84 -4.40 8.69 -9.93
CA ALA A 84 -4.26 10.03 -10.49
C ALA A 84 -2.81 10.41 -10.80
N VAL A 85 -1.85 9.85 -10.05
CA VAL A 85 -0.41 9.91 -10.38
C VAL A 85 -0.06 8.58 -11.03
N PRO A 86 0.62 8.59 -12.19
CA PRO A 86 0.98 7.35 -12.87
C PRO A 86 2.13 6.65 -12.15
N ASP A 87 2.11 5.31 -12.12
CA ASP A 87 3.19 4.48 -11.54
C ASP A 87 4.56 4.77 -12.19
N ARG A 88 4.57 5.25 -13.44
CA ARG A 88 5.75 5.68 -14.18
C ARG A 88 5.50 7.00 -14.90
N GLY A 89 6.48 7.89 -14.82
CA GLY A 89 6.44 9.19 -15.48
C GLY A 89 6.09 10.33 -14.55
N ARG A 90 5.75 11.48 -15.12
CA ARG A 90 5.48 12.70 -14.36
C ARG A 90 4.03 12.75 -13.93
N ALA A 91 3.79 13.28 -12.73
CA ALA A 91 2.47 13.65 -12.27
C ALA A 91 1.82 14.66 -13.23
N PRO A 92 0.49 14.67 -13.33
CA PRO A 92 -0.24 15.69 -14.06
C PRO A 92 0.15 17.12 -13.62
N ALA A 93 0.15 18.07 -14.55
CA ALA A 93 0.59 19.45 -14.29
C ALA A 93 -0.19 20.15 -13.14
N TRP A 94 -1.45 19.78 -12.93
CA TRP A 94 -2.30 20.32 -11.86
C TRP A 94 -1.93 19.82 -10.45
N LEU A 95 -1.03 18.85 -10.33
CA LEU A 95 -0.41 18.38 -9.09
C LEU A 95 1.02 18.93 -8.90
N GLY A 96 1.41 19.95 -9.68
CA GLY A 96 2.71 20.59 -9.54
C GLY A 96 2.88 21.29 -8.17
N PRO A 97 4.13 21.59 -7.77
CA PRO A 97 4.43 22.25 -6.50
C PRO A 97 3.58 23.51 -6.25
N GLY A 98 3.04 23.66 -5.05
CA GLY A 98 2.16 24.75 -4.64
C GLY A 98 0.69 24.61 -5.07
N SER A 99 0.38 23.64 -5.93
CA SER A 99 -1.01 23.40 -6.35
C SER A 99 -1.86 22.91 -5.18
N THR A 100 -3.10 23.40 -5.11
CA THR A 100 -4.06 22.97 -4.09
C THR A 100 -5.05 21.97 -4.69
N PHE A 101 -5.30 20.88 -3.98
CA PHE A 101 -6.36 19.94 -4.29
C PHE A 101 -7.13 19.55 -3.02
N SER A 102 -8.37 19.09 -3.18
CA SER A 102 -9.23 18.80 -2.03
C SER A 102 -10.25 17.72 -2.37
N GLY A 103 -10.63 16.91 -1.37
CA GLY A 103 -11.52 15.78 -1.57
C GLY A 103 -11.76 14.98 -0.30
N PRO A 104 -12.73 14.04 -0.30
CA PRO A 104 -12.84 13.06 0.77
C PRO A 104 -11.64 12.11 0.74
N VAL A 105 -11.27 11.58 1.91
CA VAL A 105 -10.31 10.48 1.96
C VAL A 105 -10.98 9.20 1.47
N ARG A 106 -10.34 8.53 0.52
CA ARG A 106 -10.85 7.32 -0.15
C ARG A 106 -10.23 6.04 0.37
N TYR A 107 -8.97 6.12 0.81
CA TYR A 107 -8.19 4.99 1.27
C TYR A 107 -7.05 5.48 2.18
N VAL A 108 -6.62 4.64 3.13
CA VAL A 108 -5.47 4.88 4.00
C VAL A 108 -4.51 3.69 3.86
N GLY A 109 -3.31 3.97 3.34
CA GLY A 109 -2.29 2.96 3.06
C GLY A 109 -1.50 2.58 4.31
N ASP A 110 -0.98 3.56 5.02
CA ASP A 110 -0.19 3.42 6.25
C ASP A 110 -0.43 4.62 7.19
N GLY A 111 0.51 4.96 8.08
CA GLY A 111 0.36 6.07 9.02
C GLY A 111 0.65 7.46 8.46
N ASP A 112 1.17 7.58 7.23
CA ASP A 112 1.44 8.86 6.56
C ASP A 112 1.06 8.87 5.07
N SER A 113 0.44 7.79 4.56
CA SER A 113 0.05 7.62 3.17
C SER A 113 -1.46 7.37 3.03
N LEU A 114 -2.13 8.15 2.17
CA LEU A 114 -3.57 8.08 1.96
C LEU A 114 -3.99 8.54 0.55
N CYS A 115 -5.22 8.22 0.16
CA CYS A 115 -5.82 8.62 -1.11
C CYS A 115 -6.82 9.77 -0.92
N VAL A 116 -6.63 10.88 -1.64
CA VAL A 116 -7.58 12.01 -1.68
C VAL A 116 -8.34 12.00 -2.99
N GLY A 117 -9.66 11.88 -2.93
CA GLY A 117 -10.50 11.81 -4.14
C GLY A 117 -10.87 13.18 -4.68
N VAL A 118 -10.21 13.64 -5.76
CA VAL A 118 -10.66 14.82 -6.51
C VAL A 118 -11.83 14.50 -7.45
N GLY A 119 -12.13 13.22 -7.64
CA GLY A 119 -13.30 12.72 -8.37
C GLY A 119 -13.84 11.38 -7.82
N PRO A 120 -14.84 10.79 -8.52
CA PRO A 120 -15.48 9.55 -8.09
C PRO A 120 -14.61 8.29 -8.28
N THR A 121 -13.67 8.29 -9.24
CA THR A 121 -12.95 7.07 -9.65
C THR A 121 -11.49 7.03 -9.16
N PRO A 122 -10.88 5.83 -9.02
CA PRO A 122 -9.45 5.64 -8.77
C PRO A 122 -8.49 6.51 -9.59
N ALA A 123 -8.79 6.72 -10.88
CA ALA A 123 -8.02 7.59 -11.78
C ALA A 123 -8.00 9.06 -11.36
N GLN A 124 -8.87 9.44 -10.42
CA GLN A 124 -9.01 10.79 -9.86
C GLN A 124 -8.73 10.79 -8.36
N TRP A 125 -8.09 9.74 -7.84
CA TRP A 125 -7.63 9.66 -6.46
C TRP A 125 -6.13 9.87 -6.43
N VAL A 126 -5.70 10.90 -5.72
CA VAL A 126 -4.30 11.29 -5.58
C VAL A 126 -3.70 10.51 -4.43
N GLU A 127 -2.65 9.73 -4.70
CA GLU A 127 -1.86 9.12 -3.64
C GLU A 127 -1.01 10.20 -2.99
N VAL A 128 -1.22 10.40 -1.70
CA VAL A 128 -0.55 11.42 -0.92
C VAL A 128 0.32 10.76 0.14
N ARG A 129 1.56 11.21 0.23
CA ARG A 129 2.42 11.04 1.39
C ARG A 129 2.43 12.36 2.16
N LEU A 130 2.21 12.33 3.47
CA LEU A 130 2.26 13.54 4.29
C LEU A 130 3.70 14.09 4.29
N ALA A 131 3.83 15.38 3.98
CA ALA A 131 5.12 16.06 3.94
C ALA A 131 5.58 16.51 5.34
N ASP A 132 4.68 16.60 6.32
CA ASP A 132 4.94 17.13 7.66
C ASP A 132 4.84 16.08 8.78
N PHE A 133 4.76 14.78 8.45
CA PHE A 133 4.73 13.69 9.43
C PHE A 133 5.23 12.37 8.84
N TYR A 134 6.15 11.71 9.55
CA TYR A 134 6.79 10.48 9.09
C TYR A 134 6.45 9.29 9.98
N ALA A 135 5.37 8.59 9.63
CA ALA A 135 4.91 7.44 10.39
C ALA A 135 5.84 6.23 10.23
N PRO A 136 5.97 5.36 11.24
CA PRO A 136 6.58 4.05 11.06
C PRO A 136 5.89 3.31 9.91
N GLU A 137 6.69 2.60 9.15
CA GLU A 137 6.22 1.86 7.98
C GLU A 137 5.28 0.75 8.41
N LEU A 138 4.35 0.34 7.56
CA LEU A 138 3.30 -0.62 7.97
C LEU A 138 3.86 -1.95 8.52
N SER A 139 5.03 -2.37 8.05
CA SER A 139 5.75 -3.56 8.53
C SER A 139 6.51 -3.37 9.84
N ASP A 140 6.74 -2.13 10.25
CA ASP A 140 7.60 -1.78 11.37
C ASP A 140 6.77 -1.68 12.66
N ARG A 141 7.45 -1.74 13.81
CA ARG A 141 6.80 -1.58 15.11
C ARG A 141 6.14 -0.19 15.20
N GLY A 142 4.84 -0.14 15.48
CA GLY A 142 4.07 1.10 15.54
C GLY A 142 3.37 1.47 14.22
N GLY A 143 3.69 0.81 13.11
CA GLY A 143 3.08 1.08 11.80
C GLY A 143 1.58 0.80 11.74
N PRO A 144 1.10 -0.38 12.17
CA PRO A 144 -0.33 -0.67 12.23
C PRO A 144 -1.12 0.29 13.14
N GLU A 145 -0.53 0.70 14.27
CA GLU A 145 -1.11 1.66 15.19
C GLU A 145 -1.20 3.06 14.56
N ALA A 146 -0.14 3.50 13.86
CA ALA A 146 -0.13 4.75 13.13
C ALA A 146 -1.18 4.78 12.01
N LYS A 147 -1.29 3.71 11.22
CA LYS A 147 -2.35 3.55 10.21
C LYS A 147 -3.74 3.66 10.82
N THR A 148 -3.96 2.97 11.94
CA THR A 148 -5.25 2.99 12.65
C THR A 148 -5.59 4.38 13.17
N ALA A 149 -4.60 5.11 13.71
CA ALA A 149 -4.76 6.47 14.17
C ALA A 149 -5.11 7.42 13.01
N LEU A 150 -4.38 7.34 11.90
CA LEU A 150 -4.65 8.15 10.71
C LEU A 150 -6.06 7.88 10.19
N ALA A 151 -6.42 6.60 10.03
CA ALA A 151 -7.75 6.19 9.60
C ALA A 151 -8.85 6.79 10.49
N ARG A 152 -8.71 6.72 11.81
CA ARG A 152 -9.67 7.31 12.76
C ARG A 152 -9.79 8.82 12.62
N ILE A 153 -8.68 9.53 12.41
CA ILE A 153 -8.67 10.99 12.25
C ILE A 153 -9.39 11.42 10.97
N VAL A 154 -9.19 10.68 9.87
CA VAL A 154 -9.66 11.08 8.53
C VAL A 154 -10.98 10.45 8.10
N GLN A 155 -11.50 9.46 8.83
CA GLN A 155 -12.68 8.69 8.42
C GLN A 155 -13.89 9.60 8.15
N GLY A 156 -14.40 9.53 6.92
CA GLY A 156 -15.54 10.35 6.48
C GLY A 156 -15.24 11.85 6.34
N ARG A 157 -13.97 12.26 6.43
CA ARG A 157 -13.56 13.66 6.37
C ARG A 157 -13.05 14.04 4.99
N ARG A 158 -13.11 15.35 4.73
CA ARG A 158 -12.50 15.99 3.56
C ARG A 158 -11.19 16.65 3.95
N LEU A 159 -10.19 16.54 3.08
CA LEU A 159 -8.89 17.19 3.22
C LEU A 159 -8.74 18.32 2.21
N THR A 160 -7.98 19.33 2.60
CA THR A 160 -7.36 20.28 1.69
C THR A 160 -5.86 20.09 1.77
N CYS A 161 -5.23 19.83 0.63
CA CYS A 161 -3.81 19.53 0.52
C CYS A 161 -3.13 20.52 -0.43
N ILE A 162 -1.91 20.90 -0.07
CA ILE A 162 -1.01 21.68 -0.92
C ILE A 162 0.10 20.73 -1.37
N ALA A 163 0.20 20.51 -2.67
CA ALA A 163 1.22 19.67 -3.28
C ALA A 163 2.60 20.31 -3.09
N ASP A 164 3.60 19.50 -2.74
CA ASP A 164 5.00 19.93 -2.66
C ASP A 164 5.78 19.35 -3.84
N HIS A 165 6.09 18.06 -3.82
CA HIS A 165 6.81 17.40 -4.91
C HIS A 165 6.29 15.98 -5.15
N GLN A 166 6.58 15.44 -6.33
CA GLN A 166 6.29 14.04 -6.65
C GLN A 166 7.37 13.14 -6.03
N THR A 167 6.94 12.07 -5.37
CA THR A 167 7.80 11.01 -4.84
C THR A 167 7.33 9.69 -5.46
N TYR A 168 8.04 9.20 -6.47
CA TYR A 168 7.65 8.03 -7.27
C TYR A 168 6.23 8.18 -7.85
N ASP A 169 5.29 7.33 -7.43
CA ASP A 169 3.88 7.28 -7.81
C ASP A 169 2.96 8.13 -6.91
N ARG A 170 3.55 8.97 -6.05
CA ARG A 170 2.82 9.75 -5.02
C ARG A 170 3.15 11.22 -5.06
N ILE A 171 2.33 12.03 -4.43
CA ILE A 171 2.62 13.44 -4.13
C ILE A 171 2.92 13.58 -2.64
N ALA A 172 4.09 14.12 -2.29
CA ALA A 172 4.33 14.67 -0.97
C ALA A 172 3.48 15.94 -0.81
N ALA A 173 2.63 16.02 0.21
CA ALA A 173 1.73 17.16 0.40
C ALA A 173 1.48 17.51 1.87
N TYR A 174 1.20 18.79 2.10
CA TYR A 174 0.73 19.30 3.39
C TYR A 174 -0.79 19.27 3.42
N CYS A 175 -1.37 18.33 4.17
CA CYS A 175 -2.82 18.15 4.24
C CYS A 175 -3.41 18.67 5.54
N ARG A 176 -4.63 19.21 5.43
CA ARG A 176 -5.38 19.79 6.55
C ARG A 176 -6.82 19.27 6.61
N ILE A 177 -7.32 19.08 7.83
CA ILE A 177 -8.75 18.93 8.15
C ILE A 177 -9.20 20.20 8.85
N GLU A 178 -10.16 20.92 8.28
CA GLU A 178 -10.74 22.13 8.91
C GLU A 178 -9.65 23.11 9.38
N GLY A 179 -8.63 23.32 8.55
CA GLY A 179 -7.50 24.21 8.83
C GLY A 179 -6.38 23.62 9.70
N ARG A 180 -6.57 22.46 10.34
CA ARG A 180 -5.56 21.82 11.20
C ARG A 180 -4.66 20.87 10.41
N SER A 181 -3.33 20.95 10.60
CA SER A 181 -2.37 20.00 10.01
C SER A 181 -2.70 18.56 10.43
N LEU A 182 -2.64 17.65 9.46
CA LEU A 182 -2.80 16.22 9.70
C LEU A 182 -1.63 15.66 10.49
N GLY A 183 -0.40 16.08 10.21
CA GLY A 183 0.78 15.71 11.00
C GLY A 183 0.66 16.09 12.47
N ASP A 184 0.17 17.30 12.76
CA ASP A 184 -0.07 17.71 14.14
C ASP A 184 -1.19 16.91 14.82
N LEU A 185 -2.21 16.52 14.06
CA LEU A 185 -3.28 15.64 14.57
C LEU A 185 -2.72 14.27 14.93
N MET A 186 -1.83 13.72 14.12
CA MET A 186 -1.14 12.45 14.38
C MET A 186 -0.26 12.52 15.64
N ARG A 187 0.54 13.58 15.78
CA ARG A 187 1.35 13.80 17.00
C ARG A 187 0.48 13.92 18.26
N ARG A 188 -0.61 14.67 18.19
CA ARG A 188 -1.57 14.81 19.31
C ARG A 188 -2.30 13.50 19.64
N ALA A 189 -2.48 12.62 18.68
CA ALA A 189 -3.00 11.27 18.90
C ALA A 189 -1.97 10.32 19.53
N GLY A 190 -0.75 10.79 19.82
CA GLY A 190 0.31 10.00 20.44
C GLY A 190 1.09 9.13 19.47
N VAL A 191 0.92 9.33 18.15
CA VAL A 191 1.67 8.56 17.15
C VAL A 191 3.10 9.10 17.10
N ARG A 192 4.06 8.21 17.34
CA ARG A 192 5.49 8.53 17.26
C ARG A 192 5.96 8.49 15.81
N GLU A 193 6.76 9.47 15.42
CA GLU A 193 7.45 9.44 14.14
C GLU A 193 8.59 8.41 14.16
N GLY A 194 8.89 7.87 12.98
CA GLY A 194 9.91 6.82 12.80
C GLY A 194 10.01 6.27 11.38
N GLY A 195 9.33 6.88 10.40
CA GLY A 195 9.32 6.45 9.00
C GLY A 195 10.57 6.85 8.21
N ARG A 196 10.74 6.26 7.03
CA ARG A 196 11.93 6.43 6.18
C ARG A 196 11.93 7.69 5.29
N GLY A 197 11.09 8.68 5.59
CA GLY A 197 11.02 9.94 4.83
C GLY A 197 11.83 11.11 5.42
N VAL A 198 12.46 10.93 6.58
CA VAL A 198 13.43 11.87 7.16
C VAL A 198 14.78 11.71 6.44
N ARG A 199 14.94 12.32 5.26
CA ARG A 199 16.25 12.50 4.62
C ARG A 199 16.30 13.79 3.84
#